data_AF-A0A1W1YF64-F1
#
_entry.id   AF-A0A1W1YF64-F1
#
_cell.length_a   1.000
_cell.length_b   1.000
_cell.length_c   1.000
_cell.angle_alpha   90.00
_cell.angle_beta   90.00
_cell.angle_gamma   90.00
#
_symmetry.space_group_name_H-M   'P 1'
#
loop_
_entity.id
_entity.type
_entity.pdbx_description
1 polymer ?
#
loop_
_entity_poly.entity_id
_entity_poly.type
_entity_poly.pdbx_seq_one_letter_code
_entity_poly.pdbx_strand_id
1 'polypeptide(L)'
;MHVYVFNARDIAAYMKWFSVPSYMEVSYMQHIFNIGSPVLAAPLTKDFDMFKGEVYRELYYLWAHGFEDERSDISCMSEGCMSLVCSQDCINLESYMKLITLHLIFTRNLPYVKINFTGLPLTLGITCEFDKFEENVYRAVRGFNLVSNDMFGRKFDLKLGVPDELLQISLSPEFKKEVLGSVDFREELKKEQTSKMNSFKESSLKEFGTMKAEEKKKRRKKAPSDTSARSNIRKTSTSQPKGIPLEDRRHKKGD
;
A
#
# COMPACT_ATOMS: atom_id res chain seq x y z
N MET A 1 18.10 21.21 -9.34
CA MET A 1 17.14 21.81 -8.38
C MET A 1 16.17 20.71 -8.01
N HIS A 2 16.29 20.12 -6.82
CA HIS A 2 15.31 19.14 -6.34
C HIS A 2 14.06 19.93 -5.94
N VAL A 3 13.01 19.84 -6.75
CA VAL A 3 11.69 20.35 -6.40
C VAL A 3 11.15 19.40 -5.34
N TYR A 4 10.71 19.93 -4.19
CA TYR A 4 10.04 19.12 -3.16
C TYR A 4 8.91 18.31 -3.80
N VAL A 5 8.96 16.98 -3.72
CA VAL A 5 8.15 16.16 -4.62
C VAL A 5 6.76 15.89 -4.07
N PHE A 6 6.66 15.53 -2.80
CA PHE A 6 5.39 15.12 -2.19
C PHE A 6 5.14 15.82 -0.85
N ASN A 7 3.93 16.35 -0.71
CA ASN A 7 3.40 16.88 0.53
C ASN A 7 2.49 15.82 1.23
N ALA A 8 1.92 16.19 2.37
CA ALA A 8 1.03 15.32 3.12
C ALA A 8 -0.25 14.94 2.34
N ARG A 9 -0.77 15.86 1.52
CA ARG A 9 -1.97 15.65 0.70
C ARG A 9 -1.73 14.65 -0.42
N ASP A 10 -0.57 14.72 -1.09
CA ASP A 10 -0.19 13.76 -2.13
C ASP A 10 -0.13 12.32 -1.57
N ILE A 11 0.39 12.16 -0.36
CA ILE A 11 0.52 10.86 0.32
C ILE A 11 -0.83 10.35 0.81
N ALA A 12 -1.65 11.23 1.39
CA ALA A 12 -3.02 10.92 1.78
C ALA A 12 -3.86 10.48 0.57
N ALA A 13 -3.74 11.20 -0.54
CA ALA A 13 -4.41 10.88 -1.79
C ALA A 13 -3.94 9.53 -2.35
N TYR A 14 -2.63 9.26 -2.33
CA TYR A 14 -2.11 7.95 -2.72
C TYR A 14 -2.70 6.80 -1.90
N MET A 15 -2.82 6.98 -0.57
CA MET A 15 -3.40 5.95 0.30
C MET A 15 -4.86 5.65 -0.05
N LYS A 16 -5.66 6.69 -0.36
CA LYS A 16 -7.05 6.54 -0.80
C LYS A 16 -7.14 5.92 -2.19
N TRP A 17 -6.46 6.52 -3.16
CA TRP A 17 -6.49 6.12 -4.57
C TRP A 17 -6.09 4.65 -4.76
N PHE A 18 -5.06 4.19 -4.07
CA PHE A 18 -4.59 2.79 -4.17
C PHE A 18 -5.17 1.88 -3.09
N SER A 19 -6.19 2.34 -2.37
CA SER A 19 -6.89 1.57 -1.33
C SER A 19 -5.93 0.92 -0.33
N VAL A 20 -4.96 1.68 0.18
CA VAL A 20 -4.03 1.21 1.20
C VAL A 20 -4.82 0.90 2.47
N PRO A 21 -4.82 -0.36 2.95
CA PRO A 21 -5.55 -0.72 4.16
C PRO A 21 -5.03 0.02 5.39
N SER A 22 -5.93 0.40 6.30
CA SER A 22 -5.57 1.27 7.44
C SER A 22 -4.51 0.70 8.37
N TYR A 23 -4.42 -0.62 8.48
CA TYR A 23 -3.37 -1.27 9.27
C TYR A 23 -1.97 -1.18 8.63
N MET A 24 -1.85 -0.74 7.37
CA MET A 24 -0.58 -0.55 6.65
C MET A 24 -0.21 0.93 6.46
N GLU A 25 -1.13 1.87 6.63
CA GLU A 25 -0.91 3.31 6.41
C GLU A 25 0.34 3.82 7.14
N VAL A 26 0.48 3.51 8.43
CA VAL A 26 1.64 3.92 9.24
C VAL A 26 2.95 3.37 8.68
N SER A 27 2.96 2.13 8.18
CA SER A 27 4.17 1.56 7.58
C SER A 27 4.53 2.21 6.25
N TYR A 28 3.54 2.57 5.43
CA TYR A 28 3.79 3.33 4.20
C TYR A 28 4.31 4.74 4.53
N MET A 29 3.74 5.40 5.54
CA MET A 29 4.24 6.68 6.06
C MET A 29 5.67 6.55 6.57
N GLN A 30 5.98 5.52 7.35
CA GLN A 30 7.33 5.31 7.87
C GLN A 30 8.33 5.10 6.74
N HIS A 31 7.96 4.31 5.72
CA HIS A 31 8.83 4.07 4.57
C HIS A 31 9.15 5.35 3.81
N ILE A 32 8.14 6.15 3.45
CA ILE A 32 8.35 7.40 2.72
C ILE A 32 9.10 8.44 3.58
N PHE A 33 8.85 8.46 4.89
CA PHE A 33 9.57 9.30 5.85
C PHE A 33 11.05 8.91 5.97
N ASN A 34 11.36 7.62 6.00
CA ASN A 34 12.74 7.12 6.06
C ASN A 34 13.55 7.44 4.81
N ILE A 35 12.91 7.59 3.65
CA ILE A 35 13.57 8.12 2.44
C ILE A 35 13.95 9.58 2.65
N GLY A 36 13.03 10.38 3.22
CA GLY A 36 13.30 11.75 3.65
C GLY A 36 13.33 12.77 2.51
N SER A 37 14.28 13.70 2.57
CA SER A 37 14.37 14.89 1.72
C SER A 37 14.43 14.67 0.20
N PRO A 38 14.90 13.53 -0.35
CA PRO A 38 14.82 13.26 -1.78
C PRO A 38 13.39 13.18 -2.33
N VAL A 39 12.40 12.91 -1.46
CA VAL A 39 11.01 12.61 -1.85
C VAL A 39 10.02 13.53 -1.14
N LEU A 40 10.21 13.79 0.16
CA LEU A 40 9.27 14.57 0.96
C LEU A 40 9.58 16.07 0.98
N ALA A 41 8.51 16.87 1.00
CA ALA A 41 8.59 18.32 1.16
C ALA A 41 9.01 18.72 2.60
N ALA A 42 9.94 19.66 2.74
CA ALA A 42 10.18 20.30 4.03
C ALA A 42 8.95 21.16 4.41
N PRO A 43 8.49 21.18 5.68
CA PRO A 43 9.14 20.66 6.90
C PRO A 43 8.73 19.23 7.31
N LEU A 44 8.03 18.48 6.46
CA LEU A 44 7.47 17.15 6.81
C LEU A 44 8.54 16.13 7.17
N THR A 45 9.81 16.36 6.81
CA THR A 45 10.94 15.47 7.11
C THR A 45 11.50 15.62 8.53
N LYS A 46 11.00 16.57 9.33
CA LYS A 46 11.59 16.88 10.65
C LYS A 46 11.16 15.93 11.76
N ASP A 47 9.87 15.61 11.80
CA ASP A 47 9.27 14.81 12.86
C ASP A 47 8.21 13.90 12.25
N PHE A 48 8.32 12.60 12.56
CA PHE A 48 7.41 11.59 12.06
C PHE A 48 6.01 11.74 12.63
N ASP A 49 5.86 12.11 13.91
CA ASP A 49 4.54 12.24 14.51
C ASP A 49 3.77 13.44 13.96
N MET A 50 4.46 14.57 13.74
CA MET A 50 3.92 15.70 13.00
C MET A 50 3.52 15.29 11.57
N PHE A 51 4.41 14.63 10.82
CA PHE A 51 4.14 14.16 9.47
C PHE A 51 2.90 13.25 9.40
N LYS A 52 2.82 12.27 10.29
CA LYS A 52 1.67 11.37 10.42
C LYS A 52 0.38 12.13 10.71
N GLY A 53 0.41 13.11 11.63
CA GLY A 53 -0.73 13.96 11.94
C GLY A 53 -1.21 14.77 10.73
N GLU A 54 -0.28 15.35 9.97
CA GLU A 54 -0.57 16.10 8.73
C GLU A 54 -1.20 15.19 7.66
N VAL A 55 -0.65 14.00 7.41
CA VAL A 55 -1.21 13.04 6.44
C VAL A 55 -2.62 12.64 6.82
N TYR A 56 -2.87 12.33 8.10
CA TYR A 56 -4.23 11.98 8.53
C TYR A 56 -5.21 13.15 8.39
N ARG A 57 -4.80 14.38 8.69
CA ARG A 57 -5.62 15.56 8.47
C ARG A 57 -6.02 15.69 7.00
N GLU A 58 -5.06 15.57 6.09
CA GLU A 58 -5.34 15.64 4.65
C GLU A 58 -6.19 14.46 4.17
N LEU A 59 -6.04 13.27 4.75
CA LEU A 59 -6.86 12.09 4.43
C LEU A 59 -8.33 12.33 4.79
N TYR A 60 -8.60 12.92 5.96
CA TYR A 60 -9.96 13.33 6.34
C TYR A 60 -10.50 14.44 5.44
N TYR A 61 -9.67 15.42 5.09
CA TYR A 61 -10.04 16.48 4.15
C TYR A 61 -10.46 15.89 2.80
N LEU A 62 -9.62 15.08 2.18
CA LEU A 62 -9.90 14.44 0.88
C LEU A 62 -11.18 13.59 0.93
N TRP A 63 -11.36 12.80 1.98
CA TRP A 63 -12.56 12.00 2.16
C TRP A 63 -13.83 12.87 2.28
N ALA A 64 -13.78 13.97 3.03
CA ALA A 64 -14.90 14.89 3.16
C ALA A 64 -15.27 15.59 1.83
N HIS A 65 -14.33 15.65 0.88
CA HIS A 65 -14.55 16.22 -0.46
C HIS A 65 -14.81 15.14 -1.52
N GLY A 66 -15.12 13.90 -1.11
CA GLY A 66 -15.53 12.83 -2.01
C GLY A 66 -14.38 12.08 -2.72
N PHE A 67 -13.15 12.22 -2.22
CA PHE A 67 -12.00 11.48 -2.73
C PHE A 67 -11.81 10.17 -1.94
N GLU A 68 -12.39 9.10 -2.45
CA GLU A 68 -12.51 7.81 -1.76
C GLU A 68 -11.58 6.72 -2.31
N ASP A 69 -11.44 6.65 -3.64
CA ASP A 69 -10.84 5.53 -4.38
C ASP A 69 -10.21 5.96 -5.72
N GLU A 70 -9.80 4.99 -6.55
CA GLU A 70 -9.18 5.25 -7.86
C GLU A 70 -10.10 5.91 -8.90
N ARG A 71 -11.41 5.99 -8.64
CA ARG A 71 -12.41 6.60 -9.52
C ARG A 71 -12.71 8.04 -9.12
N SER A 72 -12.13 8.48 -8.01
CA SER A 72 -12.32 9.83 -7.50
C SER A 72 -11.74 10.86 -8.45
N ASP A 73 -12.37 12.03 -8.50
CA ASP A 73 -11.89 13.12 -9.33
C ASP A 73 -10.55 13.66 -8.79
N ILE A 74 -9.54 13.68 -9.66
CA ILE A 74 -8.20 14.20 -9.33
C ILE A 74 -8.25 15.69 -9.01
N SER A 75 -9.26 16.41 -9.52
CA SER A 75 -9.46 17.83 -9.23
C SER A 75 -9.57 18.10 -7.72
N CYS A 76 -10.19 17.19 -6.94
CA CYS A 76 -10.32 17.28 -5.49
C CYS A 76 -8.96 17.31 -4.77
N MET A 77 -7.92 16.74 -5.37
CA MET A 77 -6.56 16.77 -4.84
C MET A 77 -5.88 18.12 -5.05
N SER A 78 -6.23 18.79 -6.16
CA SER A 78 -5.61 20.03 -6.64
C SER A 78 -6.24 21.31 -6.11
N GLU A 79 -7.37 21.22 -5.39
CA GLU A 79 -8.09 22.39 -4.90
C GLU A 79 -7.22 23.24 -3.97
N GLY A 80 -6.99 24.50 -4.37
CA GLY A 80 -6.11 25.43 -3.66
C GLY A 80 -4.62 25.10 -3.72
N CYS A 81 -4.20 24.12 -4.53
CA CYS A 81 -2.80 23.79 -4.73
C CYS A 81 -2.12 24.73 -5.73
N MET A 82 -0.83 24.99 -5.49
CA MET A 82 0.04 25.64 -6.46
C MET A 82 0.73 24.58 -7.32
N SER A 83 0.76 24.83 -8.63
CA SER A 83 1.51 23.98 -9.56
C SER A 83 3.02 24.14 -9.35
N LEU A 84 3.75 23.03 -9.27
CA LEU A 84 5.19 23.01 -9.02
C LEU A 84 6.01 22.81 -10.30
N VAL A 85 5.48 22.00 -11.22
CA VAL A 85 6.15 21.55 -12.45
C VAL A 85 5.33 21.92 -13.67
N CYS A 86 4.02 21.71 -13.60
CA CYS A 86 3.11 22.00 -14.70
C CYS A 86 2.65 23.48 -14.68
N SER A 87 1.96 23.93 -15.72
CA SER A 87 1.13 25.14 -15.67
C SER A 87 -0.14 24.90 -14.85
N GLN A 88 -0.77 25.97 -14.36
CA GLN A 88 -1.99 25.89 -13.56
C GLN A 88 -3.12 25.12 -14.27
N ASP A 89 -3.26 25.31 -15.58
CA ASP A 89 -4.26 24.60 -16.40
C ASP A 89 -4.01 23.08 -16.52
N CYS A 90 -2.82 22.62 -16.14
CA CYS A 90 -2.38 21.22 -16.15
C CYS A 90 -2.09 20.70 -14.73
N ILE A 91 -2.59 21.36 -13.67
CA ILE A 91 -2.32 20.94 -12.29
C ILE A 91 -2.82 19.51 -12.01
N ASN A 92 -3.92 19.08 -12.64
CA ASN A 92 -4.41 17.71 -12.53
C ASN A 92 -3.47 16.68 -13.16
N LEU A 93 -2.75 17.04 -14.23
CA LEU A 93 -1.68 16.20 -14.77
C LEU A 93 -0.55 16.05 -13.75
N GLU A 94 -0.17 17.14 -13.08
CA GLU A 94 0.84 17.08 -12.03
C GLU A 94 0.41 16.15 -10.88
N SER A 95 -0.81 16.34 -10.37
CA SER A 95 -1.41 15.50 -9.33
C SER A 95 -1.43 14.02 -9.73
N TYR A 96 -1.87 13.72 -10.96
CA TYR A 96 -1.88 12.36 -11.48
C TYR A 96 -0.48 11.76 -11.53
N MET A 97 0.50 12.50 -12.07
CA MET A 97 1.88 12.02 -12.19
C MET A 97 2.53 11.83 -10.83
N LYS A 98 2.16 12.61 -9.81
CA LYS A 98 2.59 12.39 -8.42
C LYS A 98 2.08 11.04 -7.89
N LEU A 99 0.81 10.71 -8.10
CA LEU A 99 0.24 9.43 -7.67
C LEU A 99 0.95 8.24 -8.35
N ILE A 100 1.20 8.34 -9.66
CA ILE A 100 1.96 7.31 -10.40
C ILE A 100 3.39 7.19 -9.85
N THR A 101 4.05 8.30 -9.56
CA THR A 101 5.42 8.30 -9.04
C THR A 101 5.48 7.65 -7.65
N LEU A 102 4.55 7.99 -6.75
CA LEU A 102 4.42 7.34 -5.45
C LEU A 102 4.16 5.83 -5.61
N HIS A 103 3.29 5.44 -6.54
CA HIS A 103 3.03 4.03 -6.81
C HIS A 103 4.29 3.25 -7.20
N LEU A 104 5.11 3.83 -8.08
CA LEU A 104 6.39 3.25 -8.51
C LEU A 104 7.43 3.21 -7.39
N ILE A 105 7.39 4.16 -6.43
CA ILE A 105 8.24 4.13 -5.24
C ILE A 105 7.84 2.98 -4.32
N PHE A 106 6.54 2.83 -4.03
CA PHE A 106 6.05 1.80 -3.12
C PHE A 106 5.99 0.39 -3.72
N THR A 107 6.02 0.25 -5.04
CA THR A 107 5.79 -1.02 -5.73
C THR A 107 6.96 -1.43 -6.61
N ARG A 108 7.93 -2.15 -6.03
CA ARG A 108 9.10 -2.67 -6.77
C ARG A 108 8.74 -3.72 -7.84
N ASN A 109 7.63 -4.45 -7.65
CA ASN A 109 7.16 -5.48 -8.59
C ASN A 109 6.64 -4.93 -9.93
N LEU A 110 6.26 -3.65 -9.96
CA LEU A 110 5.81 -2.99 -11.17
C LEU A 110 6.89 -1.98 -11.55
N PRO A 111 7.90 -2.38 -12.35
CA PRO A 111 9.00 -1.49 -12.70
C PRO A 111 8.54 -0.32 -13.57
N TYR A 112 7.32 -0.39 -14.13
CA TYR A 112 6.68 0.62 -14.96
C TYR A 112 5.15 0.62 -14.83
N VAL A 113 4.51 1.70 -15.29
CA VAL A 113 3.07 1.85 -15.52
C VAL A 113 2.84 2.17 -16.99
N LYS A 114 1.81 1.58 -17.61
CA LYS A 114 1.41 1.90 -18.99
C LYS A 114 0.43 3.06 -18.99
N ILE A 115 0.73 4.11 -19.76
CA ILE A 115 -0.08 5.33 -19.81
C ILE A 115 -0.43 5.65 -21.26
N ASN A 116 -1.70 5.96 -21.50
CA ASN A 116 -2.16 6.57 -22.75
C ASN A 116 -2.22 8.08 -22.57
N PHE A 117 -1.15 8.79 -22.94
CA PHE A 117 -1.07 10.23 -22.73
C PHE A 117 -2.07 11.03 -23.58
N THR A 118 -2.45 10.56 -24.78
CA THR A 118 -3.41 11.28 -25.63
C THR A 118 -4.83 11.27 -25.06
N GLY A 119 -5.18 10.24 -24.29
CA GLY A 119 -6.47 10.14 -23.58
C GLY A 119 -6.52 10.89 -22.25
N LEU A 120 -5.37 11.22 -21.64
CA LEU A 120 -5.32 11.85 -20.32
C LEU A 120 -6.04 13.19 -20.23
N PRO A 121 -5.98 14.11 -21.22
CA PRO A 121 -6.66 15.39 -21.10
C PRO A 121 -8.14 15.27 -20.78
N LEU A 122 -8.84 14.32 -21.41
CA LEU A 122 -10.25 14.06 -21.16
C LEU A 122 -10.47 13.48 -19.76
N THR A 123 -9.67 12.50 -19.36
CA THR A 123 -9.80 11.83 -18.05
C THR A 123 -9.51 12.77 -16.88
N LEU A 124 -8.58 13.70 -17.07
CA LEU A 124 -8.12 14.62 -16.03
C LEU A 124 -8.82 15.99 -16.07
N GLY A 125 -9.75 16.19 -17.02
CA GLY A 125 -10.44 17.46 -17.21
C GLY A 125 -9.51 18.62 -17.59
N ILE A 126 -8.44 18.35 -18.34
CA ILE A 126 -7.47 19.36 -18.76
C ILE A 126 -8.06 20.15 -19.93
N THR A 127 -8.10 21.47 -19.79
CA THR A 127 -8.76 22.39 -20.74
C THR A 127 -7.77 23.19 -21.59
N CYS A 128 -6.46 23.04 -21.38
CA CYS A 128 -5.46 23.78 -22.14
C CYS A 128 -5.32 23.26 -23.58
N GLU A 129 -4.66 24.07 -24.42
CA GLU A 129 -4.25 23.66 -25.77
C GLU A 129 -3.33 22.43 -25.73
N PHE A 130 -3.43 21.59 -26.75
CA PHE A 130 -2.69 20.31 -26.78
C PHE A 130 -1.17 20.51 -26.79
N ASP A 131 -0.66 21.51 -27.51
CA ASP A 131 0.77 21.83 -27.52
C ASP A 131 1.30 22.17 -26.11
N LYS A 132 0.50 22.89 -25.31
CA LYS A 132 0.82 23.16 -23.90
C LYS A 132 0.75 21.89 -23.07
N PHE A 133 -0.21 21.01 -23.35
CA PHE A 133 -0.30 19.72 -22.66
C PHE A 133 0.94 18.87 -22.92
N GLU A 134 1.41 18.74 -24.16
CA GLU A 134 2.62 17.97 -24.49
C GLU A 134 3.86 18.51 -23.77
N GLU A 135 4.00 19.85 -23.73
CA GLU A 135 5.08 20.48 -22.99
C GLU A 135 5.01 20.15 -21.48
N ASN A 136 3.80 20.20 -20.90
CA ASN A 136 3.58 19.86 -19.51
C ASN A 136 3.81 18.38 -19.21
N VAL A 137 3.48 17.46 -20.13
CA VAL A 137 3.81 16.03 -20.02
C VAL A 137 5.33 15.85 -19.94
N TYR A 138 6.09 16.47 -20.84
CA TYR A 138 7.54 16.43 -20.81
C TYR A 138 8.10 17.01 -19.49
N ARG A 139 7.57 18.15 -19.04
CA ARG A 139 7.97 18.78 -17.77
C ARG A 139 7.67 17.87 -16.58
N ALA A 140 6.47 17.29 -16.51
CA ALA A 140 6.05 16.40 -15.43
C ALA A 140 6.92 15.14 -15.37
N VAL A 141 7.11 14.45 -16.50
CA VAL A 141 7.95 13.23 -16.57
C VAL A 141 9.38 13.55 -16.10
N ARG A 142 9.96 14.65 -16.58
CA ARG A 142 11.30 15.06 -16.15
C ARG A 142 11.34 15.49 -14.68
N GLY A 143 10.35 16.27 -14.23
CA GLY A 143 10.29 16.84 -12.89
C GLY A 143 10.14 15.78 -11.80
N PHE A 144 9.44 14.69 -12.10
CA PHE A 144 9.23 13.56 -11.20
C PHE A 144 10.26 12.43 -11.34
N ASN A 145 11.39 12.68 -12.03
CA ASN A 145 12.42 11.69 -12.29
C ASN A 145 11.88 10.41 -12.96
N LEU A 146 10.93 10.58 -13.88
CA LEU A 146 10.35 9.49 -14.66
C LEU A 146 11.04 9.37 -16.02
N VAL A 147 10.99 8.18 -16.58
CA VAL A 147 11.43 7.87 -17.94
C VAL A 147 10.32 7.15 -18.70
N SER A 148 10.11 7.58 -19.94
CA SER A 148 9.19 6.99 -20.90
C SER A 148 9.91 6.00 -21.80
N ASN A 149 9.34 4.81 -21.94
CA ASN A 149 9.77 3.79 -22.88
C ASN A 149 8.61 3.36 -23.76
N ASP A 150 8.92 2.89 -24.96
CA ASP A 150 7.95 2.23 -25.84
C ASP A 150 7.58 0.83 -25.31
N MET A 151 6.69 0.15 -26.02
CA MET A 151 6.27 -1.22 -25.71
C MET A 151 7.40 -2.25 -25.80
N PHE A 152 8.50 -1.92 -26.49
CA PHE A 152 9.69 -2.75 -26.66
C PHE A 152 10.80 -2.43 -25.65
N GLY A 153 10.56 -1.51 -24.71
CA GLY A 153 11.51 -1.10 -23.69
C GLY A 153 12.60 -0.13 -24.17
N ARG A 154 12.44 0.48 -25.34
CA ARG A 154 13.33 1.53 -25.84
C ARG A 154 12.88 2.88 -25.32
N LYS A 155 13.84 3.72 -24.95
CA LYS A 155 13.55 5.06 -24.44
C LYS A 155 12.86 5.90 -25.53
N PHE A 156 11.72 6.50 -25.17
CA PHE A 156 10.97 7.42 -26.02
C PHE A 156 11.20 8.85 -25.54
N ASP A 157 11.55 9.77 -26.45
CA ASP A 157 11.75 11.19 -26.11
C ASP A 157 10.44 11.96 -26.29
N LEU A 158 9.81 12.32 -25.17
CA LEU A 158 8.57 13.10 -25.14
C LEU A 158 8.73 14.54 -25.63
N LYS A 159 9.95 15.03 -25.89
CA LYS A 159 10.15 16.33 -26.56
C LYS A 159 9.68 16.32 -28.02
N LEU A 160 9.61 15.14 -28.63
CA LEU A 160 9.19 14.99 -30.03
C LEU A 160 7.67 15.01 -30.19
N GLY A 161 6.93 15.11 -29.09
CA GLY A 161 5.46 15.03 -29.04
C GLY A 161 4.98 13.80 -28.28
N VAL A 162 3.69 13.78 -27.99
CA VAL A 162 3.01 12.66 -27.33
C VAL A 162 2.52 11.67 -28.41
N PRO A 163 2.97 10.41 -28.40
CA PRO A 163 2.53 9.43 -29.38
C PRO A 163 1.12 8.91 -29.03
N ASP A 164 0.40 8.45 -30.05
CA ASP A 164 -0.90 7.75 -29.91
C ASP A 164 -0.78 6.35 -29.27
N GLU A 165 0.44 5.87 -29.05
CA GLU A 165 0.73 4.57 -28.46
C GLU A 165 0.87 4.63 -26.93
N LEU A 166 0.66 3.48 -26.28
CA LEU A 166 0.91 3.33 -24.85
C LEU A 166 2.40 3.43 -24.54
N LEU A 167 2.75 4.37 -23.67
CA LEU A 167 4.11 4.49 -23.14
C LEU A 167 4.23 3.83 -21.77
N GLN A 168 5.36 3.17 -21.55
CA GLN A 168 5.76 2.61 -20.26
C GLN A 168 6.54 3.66 -19.47
N ILE A 169 5.94 4.15 -18.40
CA ILE A 169 6.54 5.11 -17.48
C ILE A 169 7.18 4.39 -16.30
N SER A 170 8.43 4.71 -15.99
CA SER A 170 9.15 4.14 -14.84
C SER A 170 9.98 5.20 -14.15
N LEU A 171 10.37 4.98 -12.89
CA LEU A 171 11.37 5.84 -12.24
C LEU A 171 12.72 5.72 -12.97
N SER A 172 13.46 6.82 -13.04
CA SER A 172 14.78 6.85 -13.66
C SER A 172 15.75 5.89 -12.94
N PRO A 173 16.66 5.22 -13.67
CA PRO A 173 17.62 4.32 -13.05
C PRO A 173 18.48 4.98 -11.97
N GLU A 174 18.80 6.26 -12.16
CA GLU A 174 19.58 7.07 -11.22
C GLU A 174 18.80 7.27 -9.92
N PHE A 175 17.54 7.71 -10.02
CA PHE A 175 16.69 7.92 -8.86
C PHE A 175 16.35 6.62 -8.14
N LYS A 176 16.11 5.52 -8.87
CA LYS A 176 15.91 4.17 -8.28
C LYS A 176 17.12 3.76 -7.43
N LYS A 177 18.34 3.99 -7.92
CA LYS A 177 19.57 3.66 -7.18
C LYS A 177 19.74 4.52 -5.93
N GLU A 178 19.40 5.80 -6.02
CA GLU A 178 19.52 6.76 -4.91
C GLU A 178 18.49 6.50 -3.81
N VAL A 179 17.24 6.23 -4.19
CA VAL A 179 16.08 6.24 -3.27
C VAL A 179 15.63 4.85 -2.82
N LEU A 180 15.64 3.84 -3.71
CA LEU A 180 15.00 2.55 -3.44
C LEU A 180 15.97 1.48 -2.92
N GLY A 181 17.28 1.71 -2.95
CA GLY A 181 18.29 0.77 -2.49
C GLY A 181 18.11 -0.67 -3.04
N SER A 182 18.61 -1.66 -2.29
CA SER A 182 18.50 -3.08 -2.66
C SER A 182 17.31 -3.82 -2.02
N VAL A 183 16.63 -3.22 -1.03
CA VAL A 183 15.61 -3.90 -0.21
C VAL A 183 14.20 -3.53 -0.68
N ASP A 184 13.31 -4.53 -0.80
CA ASP A 184 11.91 -4.33 -1.18
C ASP A 184 11.05 -4.06 0.07
N PHE A 185 10.45 -2.87 0.14
CA PHE A 185 9.55 -2.46 1.22
C PHE A 185 8.39 -3.44 1.46
N ARG A 186 7.74 -3.94 0.40
CA ARG A 186 6.61 -4.85 0.55
C ARG A 186 7.06 -6.24 1.00
N GLU A 187 8.24 -6.69 0.60
CA GLU A 187 8.82 -7.92 1.13
C GLU A 187 9.24 -7.78 2.58
N GLU A 188 9.82 -6.65 2.97
CA GLU A 188 10.18 -6.34 4.34
C GLU A 188 8.92 -6.31 5.22
N LEU A 189 7.85 -5.66 4.75
CA LEU A 189 6.56 -5.63 5.43
C LEU A 189 5.97 -7.03 5.60
N LYS A 190 6.01 -7.87 4.55
CA LYS A 190 5.56 -9.27 4.60
C LYS A 190 6.39 -10.09 5.59
N LYS A 191 7.71 -9.92 5.59
CA LYS A 191 8.62 -10.60 6.53
C LYS A 191 8.33 -10.18 7.96
N GLU A 192 8.12 -8.88 8.21
CA GLU A 192 7.77 -8.35 9.53
C GLU A 192 6.42 -8.88 10.01
N GLN A 193 5.39 -8.88 9.15
CA GLN A 193 4.09 -9.47 9.46
C GLN A 193 4.18 -10.97 9.78
N THR A 194 4.95 -11.71 8.98
CA THR A 194 5.16 -13.15 9.18
C THR A 194 5.90 -13.41 10.50
N SER A 195 6.92 -12.61 10.80
CA SER A 195 7.66 -12.67 12.06
C SER A 195 6.76 -12.37 13.26
N LYS A 196 5.96 -11.30 13.20
CA LYS A 196 4.97 -10.95 14.25
C LYS A 196 3.97 -12.09 14.45
N MET A 197 3.41 -12.65 13.37
CA MET A 197 2.51 -13.80 13.45
C MET A 197 3.17 -15.01 14.10
N ASN A 198 4.42 -15.32 13.76
CA ASN A 198 5.15 -16.42 14.39
C ASN A 198 5.40 -16.14 15.88
N SER A 199 5.75 -14.91 16.25
CA SER A 199 5.93 -14.51 17.65
C SER A 199 4.64 -14.60 18.47
N PHE A 200 3.49 -14.27 17.87
CA PHE A 200 2.18 -14.45 18.51
C PHE A 200 1.83 -15.93 18.64
N LYS A 201 2.09 -16.75 17.62
CA LYS A 201 1.91 -18.21 17.70
C LYS A 201 2.75 -18.80 18.83
N GLU A 202 4.00 -18.40 18.95
CA GLU A 202 4.90 -18.85 20.03
C GLU A 202 4.42 -18.37 21.41
N SER A 203 4.00 -17.11 21.52
CA SER A 203 3.48 -16.54 22.78
C SER A 203 2.19 -17.26 23.20
N SER A 204 1.25 -17.49 22.29
CA SER A 204 0.04 -18.27 22.56
C SER A 204 0.37 -19.72 22.91
N LEU A 205 1.29 -20.38 22.21
CA LEU A 205 1.73 -21.75 22.54
C LEU A 205 2.35 -21.82 23.94
N LYS A 206 3.13 -20.81 24.34
CA LYS A 206 3.69 -20.72 25.70
C LYS A 206 2.57 -20.54 26.72
N GLU A 207 1.62 -19.65 26.49
CA GLU A 207 0.52 -19.35 27.42
C GLU A 207 -0.49 -20.50 27.56
N PHE A 208 -0.91 -21.13 26.46
CA PHE A 208 -1.77 -22.32 26.51
C PHE A 208 -1.02 -23.57 26.98
N GLY A 209 0.29 -23.65 26.71
CA GLY A 209 1.16 -24.70 27.20
C GLY A 209 1.37 -24.63 28.72
N THR A 210 1.56 -23.42 29.27
CA THR A 210 1.67 -23.19 30.72
C THR A 210 0.33 -23.41 31.41
N MET A 211 -0.80 -22.96 30.83
CA MET A 211 -2.13 -23.24 31.38
C MET A 211 -2.43 -24.75 31.49
N LYS A 212 -2.12 -25.54 30.45
CA LYS A 212 -2.26 -27.01 30.49
C LYS A 212 -1.32 -27.67 31.51
N ALA A 213 -0.13 -27.11 31.72
CA ALA A 213 0.82 -27.60 32.71
C ALA A 213 0.39 -27.27 34.16
N GLU A 214 -0.19 -26.08 34.38
CA GLU A 214 -0.75 -25.68 35.66
C GLU A 214 -2.02 -26.45 36.02
N GLU A 215 -2.91 -26.72 35.05
CA GLU A 215 -4.05 -27.62 35.25
C GLU A 215 -3.60 -29.04 35.63
N LYS A 216 -2.55 -29.57 34.98
CA LYS A 216 -1.94 -30.87 35.37
C LYS A 216 -1.32 -30.83 36.77
N LYS A 217 -0.66 -29.74 37.16
CA LYS A 217 -0.12 -29.56 38.52
C LYS A 217 -1.23 -29.43 39.57
N LYS A 218 -2.33 -28.73 39.28
CA LYS A 218 -3.51 -28.63 40.16
C LYS A 218 -4.21 -29.99 40.34
N ARG A 219 -4.30 -30.81 39.28
CA ARG A 219 -4.83 -32.18 39.37
C ARG A 219 -3.94 -33.12 40.20
N ARG A 220 -2.62 -32.97 40.15
CA ARG A 220 -1.69 -33.76 40.99
C ARG A 220 -1.70 -33.41 42.48
N LYS A 221 -2.05 -32.17 42.86
CA LYS A 221 -2.20 -31.76 44.27
C LYS A 221 -3.55 -32.15 44.91
N LYS A 222 -4.51 -32.65 44.13
CA LYS A 222 -5.86 -33.03 44.58
C LYS A 222 -6.09 -34.56 44.64
N ALA A 223 -5.04 -35.36 44.63
CA ALA A 223 -5.17 -36.80 44.87
C ALA A 223 -4.84 -37.10 46.34
N PRO A 224 -5.84 -37.48 47.18
CA PRO A 224 -5.56 -38.11 48.46
C PRO A 224 -5.19 -39.57 48.21
N SER A 225 -4.09 -40.02 48.82
CA SER A 225 -3.74 -41.43 48.94
C SER A 225 -4.55 -42.05 50.08
N ASP A 226 -5.43 -43.00 49.75
CA ASP A 226 -5.69 -44.25 50.48
C ASP A 226 -7.07 -44.81 50.11
N THR A 227 -7.42 -46.08 50.24
CA THR A 227 -6.80 -47.39 50.04
C THR A 227 -7.98 -48.36 50.03
N SER A 228 -7.90 -49.45 49.24
CA SER A 228 -8.80 -50.61 49.20
C SER A 228 -10.18 -50.50 48.51
N ALA A 229 -10.37 -51.28 47.44
CA ALA A 229 -11.34 -52.38 47.37
C ALA A 229 -11.39 -52.95 45.94
N ARG A 230 -11.20 -54.27 45.83
CA ARG A 230 -11.36 -55.08 44.61
C ARG A 230 -12.83 -55.14 44.20
N SER A 231 -13.13 -54.96 42.91
CA SER A 231 -14.20 -55.69 42.21
C SER A 231 -14.06 -55.65 40.67
N ASN A 232 -13.54 -56.75 40.13
CA ASN A 232 -13.95 -57.50 38.94
C ASN A 232 -14.84 -56.92 37.82
N ILE A 233 -14.43 -57.25 36.57
CA ILE A 233 -15.22 -57.60 35.35
C ILE A 233 -15.75 -56.37 34.54
N ARG A 234 -15.63 -56.21 33.21
CA ARG A 234 -15.46 -57.06 32.00
C ARG A 234 -14.92 -56.21 30.82
N LYS A 235 -14.29 -56.85 29.83
CA LYS A 235 -13.94 -56.30 28.50
C LYS A 235 -15.16 -56.19 27.57
N THR A 236 -15.16 -55.16 26.70
CA THR A 236 -15.73 -54.98 25.31
C THR A 236 -16.25 -53.54 25.18
N SER A 237 -16.15 -52.76 24.10
CA SER A 237 -15.73 -52.94 22.71
C SER A 237 -15.48 -51.56 22.08
N THR A 238 -14.69 -51.53 21.02
CA THR A 238 -14.70 -50.59 19.87
C THR A 238 -15.84 -49.56 19.79
N SER A 239 -15.47 -48.28 19.69
CA SER A 239 -16.13 -47.31 18.78
C SER A 239 -15.30 -46.03 18.66
N GLN A 240 -14.77 -45.76 17.46
CA GLN A 240 -14.54 -44.39 17.00
C GLN A 240 -15.89 -43.75 16.63
N PRO A 241 -15.99 -42.42 16.66
CA PRO A 241 -16.45 -41.69 15.46
C PRO A 241 -15.54 -40.46 15.17
N LYS A 242 -14.91 -40.36 13.99
CA LYS A 242 -15.38 -39.76 12.73
C LYS A 242 -15.87 -38.30 12.84
N GLY A 243 -15.07 -37.39 12.26
CA GLY A 243 -15.54 -36.43 11.24
C GLY A 243 -15.96 -35.03 11.70
N ILE A 244 -15.31 -34.03 11.09
CA ILE A 244 -15.68 -32.61 11.07
C ILE A 244 -17.02 -32.42 10.32
N PRO A 245 -17.97 -31.58 10.78
CA PRO A 245 -19.12 -31.18 9.98
C PRO A 245 -18.72 -30.15 8.91
N LEU A 246 -19.01 -30.46 7.65
CA LEU A 246 -19.06 -29.49 6.54
C LEU A 246 -20.41 -28.75 6.58
N GLU A 247 -20.35 -27.45 6.34
CA GLU A 247 -21.50 -26.53 6.27
C GLU A 247 -22.54 -26.95 5.22
N ASP A 248 -23.82 -26.94 5.62
CA ASP A 248 -24.97 -26.99 4.73
C ASP A 248 -25.14 -25.64 4.01
N ARG A 249 -24.69 -25.56 2.75
CA ARG A 249 -25.27 -24.67 1.74
C ARG A 249 -26.41 -25.41 1.04
N ARG A 250 -27.66 -25.04 1.32
CA ARG A 250 -28.76 -25.18 0.34
C ARG A 250 -29.78 -24.06 0.49
N HIS A 251 -29.61 -23.00 -0.32
CA HIS A 251 -30.76 -22.26 -0.86
C HIS A 251 -31.06 -22.79 -2.26
N LYS A 252 -32.34 -23.15 -2.42
CA LYS A 252 -32.99 -23.81 -3.56
C LYS A 252 -32.92 -22.99 -4.85
N LYS A 253 -32.89 -23.69 -5.99
CA LYS A 253 -33.44 -23.22 -7.27
C LYS A 253 -34.32 -24.32 -7.89
N GLY A 254 -35.45 -23.89 -8.43
CA GLY A 254 -36.11 -24.47 -9.60
C GLY A 254 -37.03 -25.66 -9.36
N ASP A 255 -38.33 -25.41 -9.42
CA ASP A 255 -39.15 -25.91 -10.55
C ASP A 255 -39.70 -24.69 -11.30
#